data_AF-A0A9Q3D9Y4-F1
#
_entry.id   AF-A0A9Q3D9Y4-F1
#
_cell.length_a   1.000
_cell.length_b   1.000
_cell.length_c   1.000
_cell.angle_alpha   90.00
_cell.angle_beta   90.00
_cell.angle_gamma   90.00
#
_symmetry.space_group_name_H-M   'P 1'
#
loop_
_entity.id
_entity.type
_entity.pdbx_description
1 polymer ?
#
loop_
_entity_poly.entity_id
_entity_poly.type
_entity_poly.pdbx_seq_one_letter_code
_entity_poly.pdbx_strand_id
1 'polypeptide(L)'
;MLEKVWNPRLPADTMRKDFIEIHPTASSFKIILDKVKHHAKQIQVELSGELENKHPTFPVSLIKPYQPADKEFFPLRNPTPLTVPPVEQSEDKKINKFIKERRLRGKNQREYLVRYRNP
;
A
#
# COMPACT_ATOMS: atom_id res chain seq x y z
N MET A 1 -13.48 -14.57 -12.25
CA MET A 1 -12.54 -13.72 -11.49
C MET A 1 -11.16 -14.34 -11.53
N LEU A 2 -10.09 -13.54 -11.48
CA LEU A 2 -8.76 -13.96 -11.95
C LEU A 2 -7.72 -13.62 -10.88
N GLU A 3 -7.42 -14.60 -10.03
CA GLU A 3 -6.51 -14.42 -8.90
C GLU A 3 -5.04 -14.45 -9.35
N LYS A 4 -4.26 -13.62 -8.66
CA LYS A 4 -2.85 -13.30 -8.89
C LYS A 4 -2.20 -13.41 -7.49
N VAL A 5 -1.50 -14.50 -7.15
CA VAL A 5 -1.00 -14.73 -5.75
C VAL A 5 0.44 -15.20 -5.65
N TRP A 6 1.31 -14.65 -4.80
CA TRP A 6 2.76 -14.88 -4.88
C TRP A 6 3.38 -16.23 -4.28
N ASN A 7 3.88 -17.28 -5.02
CA ASN A 7 4.78 -18.47 -4.70
C ASN A 7 6.39 -18.38 -4.61
N PRO A 8 7.11 -19.09 -3.72
CA PRO A 8 8.55 -18.85 -3.39
C PRO A 8 9.72 -19.65 -4.01
N ARG A 9 9.51 -20.62 -4.89
CA ARG A 9 10.51 -21.66 -5.29
C ARG A 9 10.97 -21.78 -6.77
N LEU A 10 11.55 -20.77 -7.42
CA LEU A 10 11.97 -20.75 -8.83
C LEU A 10 13.50 -20.71 -8.93
N PRO A 11 14.13 -21.61 -9.70
CA PRO A 11 15.58 -21.76 -9.76
C PRO A 11 16.30 -20.58 -10.45
N ALA A 12 17.52 -20.30 -10.00
CA ALA A 12 18.27 -19.07 -10.28
C ALA A 12 18.82 -18.97 -11.71
N ASP A 13 18.90 -20.08 -12.46
CA ASP A 13 19.66 -20.17 -13.71
C ASP A 13 18.90 -19.67 -14.96
N THR A 14 17.76 -19.02 -14.78
CA THR A 14 16.87 -18.59 -15.89
C THR A 14 17.03 -17.12 -16.31
N MET A 15 17.99 -16.37 -15.73
CA MET A 15 18.12 -14.92 -15.96
C MET A 15 18.89 -14.60 -17.27
N ARG A 16 18.28 -13.81 -18.18
CA ARG A 16 18.96 -13.26 -19.37
C ARG A 16 19.70 -11.95 -19.07
N LYS A 17 20.78 -11.70 -19.80
CA LYS A 17 21.79 -10.65 -19.55
C LYS A 17 21.51 -9.30 -20.23
N ASP A 18 20.37 -9.14 -20.89
CA ASP A 18 20.16 -8.03 -21.84
C ASP A 18 19.43 -6.81 -21.25
N PHE A 19 19.69 -6.45 -19.98
CA PHE A 19 19.12 -5.22 -19.41
C PHE A 19 19.98 -4.01 -19.78
N ILE A 20 19.40 -3.07 -20.52
CA ILE A 20 20.01 -1.76 -20.82
C ILE A 20 19.86 -0.87 -19.58
N GLU A 21 20.97 -0.53 -18.95
CA GLU A 21 21.03 0.41 -17.84
C GLU A 21 21.20 1.84 -18.36
N ILE A 22 20.12 2.64 -18.40
CA ILE A 22 20.24 4.09 -18.62
C ILE A 22 20.44 4.74 -17.25
N HIS A 23 21.69 4.92 -16.83
CA HIS A 23 22.04 5.66 -15.61
C HIS A 23 22.09 7.16 -15.91
N PRO A 24 21.38 8.03 -15.17
CA PRO A 24 21.48 9.46 -15.34
C PRO A 24 22.88 9.95 -14.92
N THR A 25 23.68 10.41 -15.88
CA THR A 25 24.97 11.07 -15.64
C THR A 25 24.79 12.30 -14.74
N ALA A 26 25.77 12.66 -13.92
CA ALA A 26 25.70 13.77 -12.94
C ALA A 26 25.13 15.10 -13.48
N SER A 27 25.41 15.44 -14.75
CA SER A 27 24.87 16.64 -15.41
C SER A 27 23.34 16.60 -15.58
N SER A 28 22.77 15.42 -15.87
CA SER A 28 21.32 15.24 -15.99
C SER A 28 20.61 15.36 -14.65
N PHE A 29 21.26 14.93 -13.56
CA PHE A 29 20.72 15.05 -12.21
C PHE A 29 20.60 16.51 -11.75
N LYS A 30 21.58 17.37 -12.10
CA LYS A 30 21.54 18.80 -11.80
C LYS A 30 20.32 19.49 -12.45
N ILE A 31 20.08 19.19 -13.73
CA ILE A 31 18.93 19.75 -14.48
C ILE A 31 17.61 19.36 -13.82
N ILE A 32 17.50 18.12 -13.35
CA ILE A 32 16.30 17.63 -12.66
C ILE A 32 16.13 18.36 -11.32
N LEU A 33 17.19 18.51 -10.52
CA LEU A 33 17.14 19.21 -9.23
C LEU A 33 16.77 20.69 -9.36
N ASP A 34 17.31 21.39 -10.36
CA ASP A 34 17.02 22.81 -10.57
C ASP A 34 15.56 23.04 -10.96
N LYS A 35 14.98 22.14 -11.78
CA LYS A 35 13.53 22.15 -12.10
C LYS A 35 12.67 21.92 -10.87
N VAL A 36 13.03 20.94 -10.03
CA VAL A 36 12.29 20.64 -8.79
C VAL A 36 12.32 21.83 -7.82
N LYS A 37 13.48 22.48 -7.64
CA LYS A 37 13.61 23.64 -6.77
C LYS A 37 12.78 24.84 -7.24
N HIS A 38 12.74 25.09 -8.54
CA HIS A 38 11.94 26.17 -9.11
C HIS A 38 10.45 25.95 -8.85
N HIS A 39 9.97 24.74 -9.12
CA HIS A 39 8.57 24.38 -8.91
C HIS A 39 8.18 24.41 -7.42
N ALA A 40 9.06 23.94 -6.52
CA ALA A 40 8.83 24.00 -5.08
C ALA A 40 8.67 25.44 -4.56
N LYS A 41 9.48 26.38 -5.07
CA LYS A 41 9.36 27.80 -4.72
C LYS A 41 8.03 28.40 -5.19
N GLN A 42 7.59 28.06 -6.40
CA GLN A 42 6.31 28.55 -6.94
C GLN A 42 5.11 28.07 -6.11
N ILE A 43 5.08 26.79 -5.75
CA ILE A 43 4.03 26.22 -4.88
C ILE A 43 4.04 26.90 -3.51
N GLN A 44 5.21 27.15 -2.92
CA GLN A 44 5.31 27.77 -1.60
C GLN A 44 4.70 29.18 -1.59
N VAL A 45 4.87 29.95 -2.68
CA VAL A 45 4.29 31.29 -2.83
C VAL A 45 2.77 31.21 -3.00
N GLU A 46 2.25 30.30 -3.84
CA GLU A 46 0.80 30.10 -4.01
C GLU A 46 0.11 29.70 -2.70
N LEU A 47 0.70 28.79 -1.93
CA LEU A 47 0.13 28.34 -0.65
C LEU A 47 0.09 29.45 0.42
N SER A 48 1.06 30.38 0.41
CA SER A 48 1.11 31.48 1.39
C SER A 48 -0.02 32.49 1.20
N GLY A 49 -0.38 32.84 -0.03
CA GLY A 49 -1.49 33.75 -0.33
C GLY A 49 -2.87 33.12 -0.11
N GLU A 50 -2.99 31.80 -0.27
CA GLU A 50 -4.25 31.08 -0.01
C GLU A 50 -4.53 30.85 1.49
N LEU A 51 -3.49 30.81 2.32
CA LEU A 51 -3.62 30.61 3.77
C LEU A 51 -4.25 31.83 4.46
N GLU A 52 -3.89 33.04 4.01
CA GLU A 52 -4.42 34.31 4.53
C GLU A 52 -5.90 34.52 4.17
N ASN A 53 -6.37 33.96 3.06
CA ASN A 53 -7.75 34.07 2.58
C ASN A 53 -8.72 33.03 3.19
N LYS A 54 -8.21 32.06 3.96
CA LYS A 54 -9.07 31.08 4.65
C LYS A 54 -9.47 31.65 6.01
N HIS A 55 -10.78 31.70 6.25
CA HIS A 55 -11.33 32.00 7.58
C HIS A 55 -10.65 31.06 8.60
N PRO A 56 -10.16 31.57 9.75
CA PRO A 56 -9.51 30.72 10.75
C PRO A 56 -10.48 29.61 11.14
N THR A 57 -10.21 28.41 10.62
CA THR A 57 -11.01 27.24 10.93
C THR A 57 -10.51 26.78 12.28
N PHE A 58 -11.32 27.03 13.31
CA PHE A 58 -11.08 26.46 14.63
C PHE A 58 -10.81 24.97 14.44
N PRO A 59 -9.69 24.42 14.94
CA PRO A 59 -9.43 23.00 14.85
C PRO A 59 -10.43 22.31 15.76
N VAL A 60 -11.60 21.97 15.21
CA VAL A 60 -12.49 21.02 15.86
C VAL A 60 -11.76 19.70 15.75
N SER A 61 -11.24 19.20 16.87
CA SER A 61 -10.69 17.86 16.92
C SER A 61 -11.81 16.91 16.50
N LEU A 62 -11.75 16.43 15.25
CA LEU A 62 -12.72 15.46 14.70
C LEU A 62 -12.68 14.11 15.45
N ILE A 63 -11.72 13.97 16.36
CA ILE A 63 -11.54 12.81 17.21
C ILE A 63 -12.40 13.01 18.45
N LYS A 64 -13.54 12.31 18.49
CA LYS A 64 -14.27 12.13 19.75
C LYS A 64 -13.43 11.24 20.67
N PRO A 65 -13.20 11.65 21.93
CA PRO A 65 -12.53 10.77 22.89
C PRO A 65 -13.35 9.49 23.07
N TYR A 66 -12.68 8.35 23.05
CA TYR A 66 -13.32 7.06 23.30
C TYR A 66 -13.83 7.01 24.75
N GLN A 67 -15.11 6.68 24.93
CA GLN A 67 -15.68 6.40 26.24
C GLN A 67 -15.90 4.89 26.38
N PRO A 68 -15.44 4.28 27.48
CA PRO A 68 -15.70 2.87 27.75
C PRO A 68 -17.21 2.62 27.84
N ALA A 69 -17.61 1.38 27.54
CA ALA A 69 -19.00 0.96 27.61
C ALA A 69 -19.41 0.66 29.06
N ASP A 70 -19.48 1.71 29.89
CA ASP A 70 -19.88 1.61 31.28
C ASP A 70 -21.39 1.36 31.40
N LYS A 71 -21.78 0.41 32.24
CA LYS A 71 -23.19 0.03 32.44
C LYS A 71 -24.02 1.15 33.08
N GLU A 72 -23.40 2.00 33.89
CA GLU A 72 -24.06 3.14 34.54
C GLU A 72 -24.50 4.20 33.52
N PHE A 73 -23.65 4.46 32.52
CA PHE A 73 -23.94 5.44 31.46
C PHE A 73 -24.77 4.85 30.32
N PHE A 74 -24.69 3.54 30.09
CA PHE A 74 -25.38 2.87 28.98
C PHE A 74 -26.16 1.62 29.44
N PRO A 75 -27.20 1.77 30.29
CA PRO A 75 -27.92 0.65 30.89
C PRO A 75 -28.66 -0.24 29.88
N LEU A 76 -28.95 0.27 28.69
CA LEU A 76 -29.66 -0.45 27.62
C LEU A 76 -28.74 -1.24 26.67
N ARG A 77 -27.42 -1.19 26.86
CA ARG A 77 -26.47 -1.95 26.02
C ARG A 77 -26.41 -3.41 26.46
N ASN A 78 -27.09 -4.28 25.71
CA ASN A 78 -26.95 -5.73 25.86
C ASN A 78 -25.76 -6.23 25.01
N PRO A 79 -24.88 -7.10 25.53
CA PRO A 79 -23.78 -7.65 24.75
C PRO A 79 -24.32 -8.60 23.68
N THR A 80 -24.12 -8.25 22.41
CA THR A 80 -24.44 -9.14 21.30
C THR A 80 -23.43 -10.29 21.26
N PRO A 81 -23.86 -11.56 21.13
CA PRO A 81 -22.92 -12.66 20.95
C PRO A 81 -22.09 -12.42 19.68
N LEU A 82 -20.77 -12.59 19.79
CA LEU A 82 -19.85 -12.47 18.67
C LEU A 82 -20.02 -13.69 17.76
N THR A 83 -20.77 -13.54 16.67
CA THR A 83 -20.84 -14.56 15.63
C THR A 83 -19.54 -14.53 14.83
N VAL A 84 -18.66 -15.51 15.04
CA VAL A 84 -17.44 -15.63 14.24
C VAL A 84 -17.86 -15.98 12.80
N PRO A 85 -17.42 -15.21 11.78
CA PRO A 85 -17.74 -15.56 10.40
C PRO A 85 -17.13 -16.93 10.06
N PRO A 86 -17.81 -17.76 9.24
CA PRO A 86 -17.25 -19.02 8.80
C PRO A 86 -15.90 -18.81 8.11
N VAL A 87 -14.88 -19.55 8.52
CA VAL A 87 -13.58 -19.57 7.82
C VAL A 87 -13.79 -20.36 6.52
N GLU A 88 -13.62 -19.68 5.37
CA GLU A 88 -13.68 -20.35 4.06
C GLU A 88 -12.59 -21.43 3.99
N GLN A 89 -13.02 -22.68 3.89
CA GLN A 89 -12.11 -23.82 3.69
C GLN A 89 -11.50 -23.69 2.29
N SER A 90 -10.17 -23.71 2.20
CA SER A 90 -9.49 -23.62 0.91
C SER A 90 -9.72 -24.89 0.11
N GLU A 91 -10.48 -24.80 -0.99
CA GLU A 91 -10.55 -25.86 -1.99
C GLU A 91 -9.16 -26.16 -2.57
N ASP A 92 -8.89 -27.43 -2.90
CA ASP A 92 -7.65 -27.89 -3.55
C ASP A 92 -7.57 -27.37 -5.00
N LYS A 93 -7.28 -26.09 -5.17
CA LYS A 93 -7.15 -25.45 -6.48
C LYS A 93 -5.81 -25.82 -7.13
N LYS A 94 -5.85 -26.47 -8.29
CA LYS A 94 -4.63 -26.80 -9.08
C LYS A 94 -4.08 -25.55 -9.76
N ILE A 95 -2.77 -25.32 -9.61
CA ILE A 95 -2.07 -24.20 -10.26
C ILE A 95 -2.03 -24.37 -11.78
N ASN A 96 -2.33 -23.31 -12.53
CA ASN A 96 -2.26 -23.26 -13.99
C ASN A 96 -1.02 -22.50 -14.48
N LYS A 97 -0.77 -21.27 -14.00
CA LYS A 97 0.30 -20.40 -14.54
C LYS A 97 0.93 -19.49 -13.50
N PHE A 98 2.24 -19.24 -13.60
CA PHE A 98 2.97 -18.20 -12.86
C PHE A 98 3.04 -16.89 -13.66
N ILE A 99 2.83 -15.75 -13.00
CA ILE A 99 2.65 -14.41 -13.56
C ILE A 99 3.82 -13.48 -13.16
N LYS A 100 4.31 -13.51 -11.91
CA LYS A 100 5.32 -12.52 -11.44
C LYS A 100 6.13 -13.06 -10.26
N GLU A 101 7.42 -12.78 -10.12
CA GLU A 101 8.23 -13.11 -8.92
C GLU A 101 8.68 -11.86 -8.14
N ARG A 102 8.66 -11.92 -6.80
CA ARG A 102 9.17 -10.89 -5.88
C ARG A 102 9.99 -11.55 -4.78
N ARG A 103 11.09 -10.91 -4.40
CA ARG A 103 11.86 -11.26 -3.20
C ARG A 103 11.43 -10.34 -2.05
N LEU A 104 11.17 -10.93 -0.90
CA LEU A 104 10.93 -10.15 0.32
C LEU A 104 12.28 -9.61 0.83
N ARG A 105 12.34 -8.31 1.10
CA ARG A 105 13.54 -7.72 1.72
C ARG A 105 13.67 -8.23 3.15
N GLY A 106 14.84 -8.79 3.49
CA GLY A 106 15.15 -9.28 4.84
C GLY A 106 14.85 -10.76 5.10
N LYS A 107 14.27 -11.50 4.15
CA LYS A 107 14.13 -12.96 4.23
C LYS A 107 14.61 -13.59 2.93
N ASN A 108 15.35 -14.71 3.00
CA ASN A 108 15.70 -15.53 1.83
C ASN A 108 14.48 -16.33 1.32
N GLN A 109 13.34 -15.66 1.15
CA GLN A 109 12.08 -16.22 0.68
C GLN A 109 11.61 -15.41 -0.54
N ARG A 110 11.14 -16.12 -1.57
CA ARG A 110 10.54 -15.50 -2.77
C ARG A 110 9.01 -15.58 -2.67
N GLU A 111 8.31 -14.93 -3.59
CA GLU A 111 6.87 -15.04 -3.79
C GLU A 111 6.61 -14.89 -5.33
N TYR A 112 5.70 -15.65 -5.97
CA TYR A 112 5.31 -15.89 -7.40
C TYR A 112 3.82 -15.75 -7.71
N LEU A 113 3.36 -14.66 -8.26
CA LEU A 113 1.96 -14.44 -8.57
C LEU A 113 1.39 -15.61 -9.42
N VAL A 114 0.46 -16.43 -8.93
CA VAL A 114 -0.06 -17.64 -9.58
C VAL A 114 -1.50 -17.44 -10.00
N ARG A 115 -1.87 -18.02 -11.15
CA ARG A 115 -3.22 -18.24 -11.63
C ARG A 115 -3.62 -19.69 -11.39
N TYR A 116 -4.72 -19.91 -10.70
CA TYR A 116 -5.32 -21.22 -10.51
C TYR A 116 -6.21 -21.64 -11.69
N ARG A 117 -6.36 -22.94 -11.91
CA ARG A 117 -7.40 -23.50 -12.78
C ARG A 117 -8.69 -23.53 -11.94
N ASN A 118 -9.74 -22.88 -12.43
CA ASN A 118 -11.07 -23.09 -11.84
C ASN A 118 -11.47 -24.54 -12.12
N PRO A 119 -12.08 -25.26 -11.17
CA PRO A 119 -12.72 -26.53 -11.48
C PRO A 119 -13.70 -26.38 -12.65
#